data_AF-A0A9N9DKE1-F1
#
_entry.id   AF-A0A9N9DKE1-F1
#
_cell.length_a   1.000
_cell.length_b   1.000
_cell.length_c   1.000
_cell.angle_alpha   90.00
_cell.angle_beta   90.00
_cell.angle_gamma   90.00
#
_symmetry.space_group_name_H-M   'P 1'
#
loop_
_entity.id
_entity.type
_entity.pdbx_description
1 polymer ?
#
loop_
_entity_poly.entity_id
_entity_poly.type
_entity_poly.pdbx_seq_one_letter_code
_entity_poly.pdbx_strand_id
1 'polypeptide(L)'
;PTLKLLSDVFPQMLSALPKICFCVPKLTEEAAKFIDKLLKAEDVDDIPAVTGEEKTFRKLFSRILDSITMTRKNDLPEVEHTFRNVVPLLDATIGKDGYFWVKYGEQSLAATATRRNKERDPNDRARIGFKIDAMIEYQNLSWTPVISCLEVSGGLPQCSRSKEWDDTLKLGLELRDLWAIAGDHLMGVDVSELVWWGLAVIGRKIRVYAFASSGFLFHLVLMYEAFLPSSREDLYSLELIYLVLKEYKKKLDETKNMISELSKKK
;
A
#
# COMPACT_ATOMS: atom_id res chain seq x y z
N PRO A 1 27.76 1.26 9.80
CA PRO A 1 28.00 1.86 11.14
C PRO A 1 26.90 1.52 12.15
N THR A 2 25.64 1.89 11.89
CA THR A 2 24.48 1.61 12.77
C THR A 2 24.16 0.11 12.90
N LEU A 3 24.28 -0.64 11.80
CA LEU A 3 24.04 -2.10 11.76
C LEU A 3 25.03 -2.90 12.64
N LYS A 4 26.26 -2.42 12.79
CA LYS A 4 27.26 -2.98 13.73
C LYS A 4 27.01 -2.53 15.17
N LEU A 5 26.42 -1.35 15.37
CA LEU A 5 26.15 -0.80 16.70
C LEU A 5 24.96 -1.49 17.37
N LEU A 6 24.00 -1.95 16.57
CA LEU A 6 22.76 -2.57 17.03
C LEU A 6 22.71 -4.08 16.78
N SER A 7 23.80 -4.71 16.34
CA SER A 7 23.80 -6.12 15.92
C SER A 7 23.24 -7.08 16.96
N ASP A 8 23.46 -6.78 18.25
CA ASP A 8 23.08 -7.65 19.37
C ASP A 8 21.63 -7.37 19.84
N VAL A 9 21.13 -6.16 19.56
CA VAL A 9 19.80 -5.68 19.97
C VAL A 9 18.77 -5.91 18.87
N PHE A 10 19.19 -5.86 17.61
CA PHE A 10 18.30 -6.01 16.44
C PHE A 10 17.52 -7.32 16.44
N PRO A 11 18.11 -8.50 16.74
CA PRO A 11 17.35 -9.74 16.83
C PRO A 11 16.28 -9.71 17.93
N GLN A 12 16.58 -9.08 19.07
CA GLN A 12 15.64 -8.94 20.19
C GLN A 12 14.49 -8.01 19.82
N MET A 13 14.79 -6.87 19.17
CA MET A 13 13.78 -5.94 18.66
C MET A 13 12.87 -6.61 17.63
N LEU A 14 13.44 -7.37 16.70
CA LEU A 14 12.68 -8.14 15.71
C LEU A 14 11.80 -9.21 16.38
N SER A 15 12.30 -9.88 17.41
CA SER A 15 11.53 -10.90 18.15
C SER A 15 10.37 -10.33 18.97
N ALA A 16 10.45 -9.04 19.31
CA ALA A 16 9.42 -8.31 20.05
C ALA A 16 8.37 -7.66 19.15
N LEU A 17 8.56 -7.67 17.83
CA LEU A 17 7.52 -7.24 16.89
C LEU A 17 6.38 -8.26 16.85
N PRO A 18 5.16 -7.82 16.54
CA PRO A 18 4.08 -8.74 16.16
C PRO A 18 4.59 -9.72 15.10
N LYS A 19 4.02 -10.92 15.05
CA LYS A 19 4.37 -11.89 14.00
C LYS A 19 3.87 -11.39 12.63
N ILE A 20 4.68 -10.57 11.97
CA ILE A 20 4.40 -10.01 10.64
C ILE A 20 4.93 -10.99 9.58
N CYS A 21 4.04 -11.66 8.84
CA CYS A 21 4.39 -12.35 7.59
C CYS A 21 3.67 -11.67 6.44
N PHE A 22 4.36 -11.59 5.31
CA PHE A 22 3.76 -11.21 4.04
C PHE A 22 4.09 -12.31 3.04
N CYS A 23 3.10 -13.15 2.75
CA CYS A 23 3.33 -14.43 2.12
C CYS A 23 2.48 -14.49 0.83
N VAL A 24 3.09 -14.09 -0.29
CA VAL A 24 2.41 -13.97 -1.59
C VAL A 24 1.82 -15.33 -2.01
N PRO A 25 0.52 -15.40 -2.32
CA PRO A 25 -0.12 -16.65 -2.71
C PRO A 25 0.40 -17.15 -4.05
N LYS A 26 0.33 -18.47 -4.26
CA LYS A 26 0.55 -19.07 -5.58
C LYS A 26 -0.74 -19.04 -6.39
N LEU A 27 -0.62 -18.97 -7.71
CA LEU A 27 -1.78 -19.17 -8.58
C LEU A 27 -2.25 -20.61 -8.60
N THR A 28 -3.54 -20.74 -8.88
CA THR A 28 -4.11 -22.00 -9.33
C THR A 28 -3.69 -22.28 -10.77
N GLU A 29 -3.71 -23.54 -11.17
CA GLU A 29 -3.38 -23.93 -12.55
C GLU A 29 -4.32 -23.30 -13.58
N GLU A 30 -5.60 -23.15 -13.23
CA GLU A 30 -6.60 -22.53 -14.09
C GLU A 30 -6.30 -21.06 -14.32
N ALA A 31 -5.94 -20.33 -13.26
CA ALA A 31 -5.59 -18.92 -13.36
C ALA A 31 -4.29 -18.73 -14.17
N ALA A 32 -3.28 -19.58 -13.97
CA ALA A 32 -2.06 -19.56 -14.78
C ALA A 32 -2.36 -19.79 -16.27
N LYS A 33 -3.19 -20.78 -16.60
CA LYS A 33 -3.63 -21.05 -18.00
C LYS A 33 -4.36 -19.85 -18.61
N PHE A 34 -5.14 -19.12 -17.82
CA PHE A 34 -5.82 -17.91 -18.28
C PHE A 34 -4.82 -16.79 -18.60
N ILE A 35 -3.85 -16.55 -17.72
CA ILE A 35 -2.80 -15.53 -17.91
C ILE A 35 -1.96 -15.85 -19.15
N ASP A 36 -1.58 -17.11 -19.34
CA ASP A 36 -0.85 -17.57 -20.53
C ASP A 36 -1.60 -17.25 -21.84
N LYS A 37 -2.93 -17.37 -21.83
CA LYS A 37 -3.76 -17.01 -22.99
C LYS A 37 -3.72 -15.51 -23.25
N LEU A 38 -3.81 -14.68 -22.21
CA LEU A 38 -3.73 -13.22 -22.33
C LEU A 38 -2.38 -12.76 -22.89
N LEU A 39 -1.27 -13.35 -22.41
CA LEU A 39 0.07 -13.00 -22.87
C LEU A 39 0.31 -13.31 -24.35
N LYS A 40 -0.31 -14.40 -24.86
CA LYS A 40 -0.18 -14.85 -26.25
C LYS A 40 -1.20 -14.21 -27.20
N ALA A 41 -2.21 -13.54 -26.67
CA ALA A 41 -3.28 -12.96 -27.47
C ALA A 41 -2.77 -11.78 -28.31
N GLU A 42 -3.27 -11.67 -29.54
CA GLU A 42 -3.08 -10.46 -30.35
C GLU A 42 -3.97 -9.34 -29.81
N ASP A 43 -5.26 -9.63 -29.66
CA ASP A 43 -6.23 -8.80 -28.94
C ASP A 43 -6.66 -9.49 -27.62
N VAL A 44 -6.51 -8.76 -26.52
CA VAL A 44 -6.80 -9.24 -25.17
C VAL A 44 -8.31 -9.40 -24.96
N ASP A 45 -9.14 -8.61 -25.66
CA ASP A 45 -10.59 -8.63 -25.48
C ASP A 45 -11.25 -9.90 -26.05
N ASP A 46 -10.59 -10.56 -27.00
CA ASP A 46 -10.99 -11.84 -27.59
C ASP A 46 -10.86 -13.02 -26.63
N ILE A 47 -10.05 -12.89 -25.56
CA ILE A 47 -9.85 -13.98 -24.60
C ILE A 47 -11.05 -14.06 -23.65
N PRO A 48 -11.86 -15.14 -23.69
CA PRO A 48 -13.08 -15.22 -22.89
C PRO A 48 -12.76 -15.29 -21.39
N ALA A 49 -13.36 -14.39 -20.62
CA ALA A 49 -13.30 -14.37 -19.17
C ALA A 49 -14.62 -14.85 -18.56
N VAL A 50 -14.61 -16.03 -17.96
CA VAL A 50 -15.79 -16.72 -17.43
C VAL A 50 -16.10 -16.25 -16.02
N THR A 51 -15.08 -16.19 -15.15
CA THR A 51 -15.23 -15.83 -13.74
C THR A 51 -15.15 -14.32 -13.51
N GLY A 52 -15.64 -13.85 -12.35
CA GLY A 52 -15.49 -12.45 -11.95
C GLY A 52 -14.03 -12.03 -11.76
N GLU A 53 -13.19 -12.96 -11.30
CA GLU A 53 -11.75 -12.74 -11.15
C GLU A 53 -11.05 -12.63 -12.50
N GLU A 54 -11.33 -13.53 -13.45
CA GLU A 54 -10.81 -13.45 -14.81
C GLU A 54 -11.22 -12.14 -15.50
N LYS A 55 -12.49 -11.72 -15.35
CA LYS A 55 -12.99 -10.45 -15.91
C LYS A 55 -12.24 -9.25 -15.31
N THR A 56 -11.96 -9.31 -14.02
CA THR A 56 -11.22 -8.27 -13.31
C THR A 56 -9.77 -8.21 -13.77
N PHE A 57 -9.11 -9.38 -13.84
CA PHE A 57 -7.72 -9.46 -14.26
C PHE A 57 -7.54 -9.10 -15.74
N ARG A 58 -8.43 -9.52 -16.64
CA ARG A 58 -8.39 -9.13 -18.06
C ARG A 58 -8.49 -7.61 -18.24
N LYS A 59 -9.40 -6.96 -17.51
CA LYS A 59 -9.53 -5.50 -17.53
C LYS A 59 -8.28 -4.80 -17.00
N LEU A 60 -7.67 -5.34 -15.94
CA LEU A 60 -6.38 -4.85 -15.43
C LEU A 60 -5.28 -5.02 -16.49
N PHE A 61 -5.18 -6.21 -17.09
CA PHE A 61 -4.19 -6.56 -18.09
C PHE A 61 -4.25 -5.62 -19.29
N SER A 62 -5.45 -5.40 -19.85
CA SER A 62 -5.67 -4.44 -20.93
C SER A 62 -5.21 -3.01 -20.55
N ARG A 63 -5.62 -2.50 -19.38
CA ARG A 63 -5.20 -1.17 -18.90
C ARG A 63 -3.69 -1.01 -18.75
N ILE A 64 -3.02 -2.03 -18.22
CA ILE A 64 -1.56 -2.00 -18.06
C ILE A 64 -0.87 -2.15 -19.41
N LEU A 65 -1.37 -3.01 -20.29
CA LEU A 65 -0.87 -3.17 -21.66
C LEU A 65 -0.89 -1.81 -22.40
N ASP A 66 -2.01 -1.08 -22.33
CA ASP A 66 -2.11 0.27 -22.92
C ASP A 66 -1.06 1.23 -22.36
N SER A 67 -0.82 1.20 -21.04
CA SER A 67 0.18 2.05 -20.39
C SER A 67 1.61 1.75 -20.88
N ILE A 68 1.95 0.49 -21.09
CA ILE A 68 3.30 0.06 -21.47
C ILE A 68 3.54 -0.01 -22.99
N THR A 69 2.52 0.18 -23.82
CA THR A 69 2.66 0.32 -25.27
C THR A 69 2.58 1.76 -25.74
N MET A 70 2.11 2.68 -24.89
CA MET A 70 1.98 4.10 -25.20
C MET A 70 3.33 4.76 -25.55
N THR A 71 3.29 5.73 -26.46
CA THR A 71 4.42 6.65 -26.69
C THR A 71 4.78 7.38 -25.40
N ARG A 72 6.07 7.58 -25.12
CA ARG A 72 6.56 8.22 -23.87
C ARG A 72 6.18 7.49 -22.58
N LYS A 73 5.85 6.19 -22.63
CA LYS A 73 5.60 5.35 -21.44
C LYS A 73 6.63 5.43 -20.31
N ASN A 74 7.85 5.87 -20.60
CA ASN A 74 8.96 6.00 -19.64
C ASN A 74 9.24 7.45 -19.22
N ASP A 75 8.42 8.40 -19.68
CA ASP A 75 8.51 9.83 -19.38
C ASP A 75 7.11 10.30 -18.97
N LEU A 76 6.70 9.88 -17.77
CA LEU A 76 5.37 10.15 -17.22
C LEU A 76 5.52 10.98 -15.95
N PRO A 77 4.81 12.11 -15.79
CA PRO A 77 4.76 12.79 -14.51
C PRO A 77 4.14 11.88 -13.44
N GLU A 78 4.42 12.15 -12.16
CA GLU A 78 3.98 11.36 -10.99
C GLU A 78 2.47 11.06 -11.03
N VAL A 79 1.66 12.07 -11.34
CA VAL A 79 0.20 11.93 -11.47
C VAL A 79 -0.20 10.94 -12.58
N GLU A 80 0.38 11.05 -13.78
CA GLU A 80 0.06 10.14 -14.87
C GLU A 80 0.58 8.73 -14.59
N HIS A 81 1.76 8.60 -13.99
CA HIS A 81 2.31 7.32 -13.58
C HIS A 81 1.35 6.63 -12.58
N THR A 82 0.85 7.37 -11.59
CA THR A 82 -0.13 6.91 -10.60
C THR A 82 -1.40 6.41 -11.26
N PHE A 83 -2.05 7.23 -12.08
CA PHE A 83 -3.34 6.87 -12.68
C PHE A 83 -3.23 5.76 -13.73
N ARG A 84 -2.10 5.63 -14.43
CA ARG A 84 -1.93 4.61 -15.47
C ARG A 84 -1.39 3.28 -14.96
N ASN A 85 -0.58 3.28 -13.90
CA ASN A 85 0.14 2.08 -13.45
C ASN A 85 -0.22 1.63 -12.04
N VAL A 86 -0.75 2.50 -11.18
CA VAL A 86 -1.04 2.18 -9.77
C VAL A 86 -2.54 2.02 -9.52
N VAL A 87 -3.34 3.02 -9.93
CA VAL A 87 -4.81 3.00 -9.75
C VAL A 87 -5.47 1.74 -10.33
N PRO A 88 -5.13 1.27 -11.56
CA PRO A 88 -5.74 0.07 -12.10
C PRO A 88 -5.54 -1.17 -11.22
N LEU A 89 -4.37 -1.27 -10.56
CA LEU A 89 -4.04 -2.37 -9.69
C LEU A 89 -4.84 -2.33 -8.37
N LEU A 90 -4.94 -1.15 -7.76
CA LEU A 90 -5.72 -0.95 -6.54
C LEU A 90 -7.22 -1.17 -6.81
N ASP A 91 -7.74 -0.68 -7.93
CA ASP A 91 -9.12 -0.94 -8.36
C ASP A 91 -9.40 -2.44 -8.58
N ALA A 92 -8.42 -3.17 -9.13
CA ALA A 92 -8.58 -4.59 -9.43
C ALA A 92 -8.51 -5.50 -8.18
N THR A 93 -8.00 -4.98 -7.06
CA THR A 93 -7.74 -5.78 -5.85
C THR A 93 -8.51 -5.28 -4.63
N ILE A 94 -8.41 -4.00 -4.30
CA ILE A 94 -8.94 -3.41 -3.07
C ILE A 94 -10.22 -2.61 -3.34
N GLY A 95 -10.23 -1.81 -4.40
CA GLY A 95 -11.27 -0.80 -4.66
C GLY A 95 -12.68 -1.34 -4.94
N LYS A 96 -12.84 -2.66 -5.09
CA LYS A 96 -14.13 -3.33 -5.24
C LYS A 96 -14.73 -3.85 -3.93
N ASP A 97 -13.97 -3.80 -2.84
CA ASP A 97 -14.43 -4.30 -1.55
C ASP A 97 -15.30 -3.25 -0.84
N GLY A 98 -16.52 -3.63 -0.47
CA GLY A 98 -17.48 -2.71 0.18
C GLY A 98 -17.05 -2.22 1.57
N TYR A 99 -16.04 -2.84 2.19
CA TYR A 99 -15.50 -2.36 3.47
C TYR A 99 -14.47 -1.24 3.31
N PHE A 100 -13.88 -1.10 2.12
CA PHE A 100 -12.77 -0.17 1.89
C PHE A 100 -13.16 0.94 0.91
N TRP A 101 -12.82 2.17 1.27
CA TRP A 101 -12.81 3.29 0.33
C TRP A 101 -11.37 3.68 0.03
N VAL A 102 -10.93 3.42 -1.21
CA VAL A 102 -9.67 3.94 -1.73
C VAL A 102 -9.87 5.36 -2.24
N LYS A 103 -9.23 6.33 -1.61
CA LYS A 103 -9.23 7.74 -2.01
C LYS A 103 -7.94 8.04 -2.77
N TYR A 104 -8.06 8.45 -4.02
CA TYR A 104 -6.94 8.79 -4.90
C TYR A 104 -6.72 10.31 -4.98
N GLY A 105 -5.50 10.69 -5.35
CA GLY A 105 -5.09 12.07 -5.54
C GLY A 105 -4.50 12.67 -4.27
N GLU A 106 -3.77 13.78 -4.45
CA GLU A 106 -3.05 14.46 -3.38
C GLU A 106 -4.02 14.98 -2.30
N GLN A 107 -4.03 14.33 -1.13
CA GLN A 107 -4.93 14.66 -0.03
C GLN A 107 -4.18 14.81 1.29
N SER A 108 -4.62 15.71 2.16
CA SER A 108 -4.00 15.90 3.48
C SER A 108 -4.49 14.85 4.47
N LEU A 109 -3.56 14.18 5.13
CA LEU A 109 -3.85 13.15 6.13
C LEU A 109 -4.28 13.79 7.46
N ALA A 110 -5.54 13.59 7.82
CA ALA A 110 -6.13 14.14 9.05
C ALA A 110 -5.38 13.70 10.31
N ALA A 111 -4.95 12.45 10.39
CA ALA A 111 -4.22 11.92 11.56
C ALA A 111 -2.93 12.70 11.85
N THR A 112 -2.16 13.00 10.80
CA THR A 112 -0.96 13.84 10.92
C THR A 112 -1.31 15.27 11.30
N ALA A 113 -2.37 15.85 10.73
CA ALA A 113 -2.82 17.18 11.12
C ALA A 113 -3.16 17.23 12.62
N THR A 114 -3.94 16.27 13.12
CA THR A 114 -4.28 16.16 14.55
C THR A 114 -3.04 16.03 15.41
N ARG A 115 -2.12 15.11 15.08
CA ARG A 115 -0.86 14.91 15.81
C ARG A 115 0.00 16.18 15.86
N ARG A 116 0.11 16.92 14.76
CA ARG A 116 0.92 18.15 14.68
C ARG A 116 0.34 19.33 15.46
N ASN A 117 -0.94 19.29 15.80
CA ASN A 117 -1.63 20.38 16.48
C ASN A 117 -2.09 20.02 17.91
N LYS A 118 -1.90 18.79 18.40
CA LYS A 118 -2.39 18.28 19.70
C LYS A 118 -2.03 19.17 20.90
N GLU A 119 -0.85 19.78 20.90
CA GLU A 119 -0.33 20.61 22.01
C GLU A 119 0.04 22.02 21.54
N ARG A 120 -0.56 22.47 20.44
CA ARG A 120 -0.26 23.77 19.85
C ARG A 120 -1.11 24.86 20.50
N ASP A 121 -0.55 26.07 20.63
CA ASP A 121 -1.33 27.26 20.99
C ASP A 121 -2.51 27.43 20.00
N PRO A 122 -3.76 27.54 20.46
CA PRO A 122 -4.92 27.77 19.62
C PRO A 122 -4.86 29.06 18.79
N ASN A 123 -4.04 30.04 19.19
CA ASN A 123 -3.86 31.30 18.47
C ASN A 123 -2.88 31.18 17.29
N ASP A 124 -2.10 30.11 17.25
CA ASP A 124 -1.21 29.84 16.13
C ASP A 124 -1.97 29.27 14.93
N ARG A 125 -1.43 29.54 13.74
CA ARG A 125 -1.92 28.89 12.51
C ARG A 125 -1.76 27.37 12.59
N ALA A 126 -2.87 26.65 12.38
CA ALA A 126 -2.89 25.20 12.32
C ALA A 126 -1.96 24.66 11.22
N ARG A 127 -1.20 23.60 11.55
CA ARG A 127 -0.38 22.87 10.59
C ARG A 127 -1.25 21.88 9.82
N ILE A 128 -1.11 21.90 8.50
CA ILE A 128 -1.70 20.86 7.64
C ILE A 128 -1.02 19.51 7.88
N GLY A 129 -1.78 18.44 7.63
CA GLY A 129 -1.24 17.08 7.62
C GLY A 129 -0.28 16.86 6.46
N PHE A 130 0.46 15.76 6.49
CA PHE A 130 1.20 15.33 5.31
C PHE A 130 0.23 15.10 4.15
N LYS A 131 0.69 15.36 2.94
CA LYS A 131 -0.09 15.11 1.73
C LYS A 131 0.25 13.71 1.23
N ILE A 132 -0.74 12.91 0.85
CA ILE A 132 -0.56 11.54 0.37
C ILE A 132 -1.23 11.36 -0.98
N ASP A 133 -0.73 10.42 -1.79
CA ASP A 133 -1.26 10.15 -3.14
C ASP A 133 -2.49 9.26 -3.14
N ALA A 134 -2.56 8.32 -2.19
CA ALA A 134 -3.79 7.61 -1.89
C ALA A 134 -3.86 7.14 -0.43
N MET A 135 -5.08 6.98 0.07
CA MET A 135 -5.37 6.33 1.35
C MET A 135 -6.50 5.34 1.22
N ILE A 136 -6.53 4.38 2.15
CA ILE A 136 -7.57 3.37 2.24
C ILE A 136 -8.27 3.52 3.59
N GLU A 137 -9.55 3.86 3.54
CA GLU A 137 -10.40 3.99 4.71
C GLU A 137 -11.24 2.75 4.95
N TYR A 138 -11.38 2.36 6.21
CA TYR A 138 -12.34 1.36 6.65
C TYR A 138 -13.66 2.02 7.08
N GLN A 139 -14.75 1.68 6.40
CA GLN A 139 -16.02 2.42 6.48
C GLN A 139 -16.99 1.95 7.58
N ASN A 140 -16.75 0.84 8.27
CA ASN A 140 -17.74 0.27 9.21
C ASN A 140 -17.46 0.57 10.69
N LEU A 141 -16.66 1.59 10.99
CA LEU A 141 -16.49 2.11 12.36
C LEU A 141 -16.91 3.57 12.41
N SER A 142 -17.43 4.00 13.56
CA SER A 142 -17.94 5.37 13.76
C SER A 142 -16.91 6.47 13.49
N TRP A 143 -15.62 6.15 13.61
CA TRP A 143 -14.50 7.06 13.42
C TRP A 143 -13.74 6.87 12.09
N THR A 144 -14.20 5.95 11.23
CA THR A 144 -13.71 5.72 9.86
C THR A 144 -12.17 5.72 9.72
N PRO A 145 -11.47 4.73 10.31
CA PRO A 145 -10.01 4.71 10.28
C PRO A 145 -9.45 4.70 8.86
N VAL A 146 -8.41 5.51 8.62
CA VAL A 146 -7.47 5.26 7.53
C VAL A 146 -6.53 4.13 7.98
N ILE A 147 -6.60 3.00 7.29
CA ILE A 147 -5.84 1.77 7.63
C ILE A 147 -4.60 1.58 6.76
N SER A 148 -4.43 2.41 5.73
CA SER A 148 -3.28 2.38 4.84
C SER A 148 -3.06 3.70 4.11
N CYS A 149 -1.80 4.01 3.84
CA CYS A 149 -1.35 5.10 2.96
C CYS A 149 -0.54 4.55 1.77
N LEU A 150 -0.61 5.24 0.65
CA LEU A 150 0.23 5.01 -0.52
C LEU A 150 0.94 6.31 -0.91
N GLU A 151 2.24 6.20 -1.16
CA GLU A 151 3.11 7.27 -1.66
C GLU A 151 3.70 6.87 -3.02
N VAL A 152 3.64 7.76 -4.01
CA VAL A 152 4.30 7.60 -5.31
C VAL A 152 5.47 8.57 -5.37
N SER A 153 6.69 8.03 -5.29
CA SER A 153 7.92 8.82 -5.28
C SER A 153 8.35 9.19 -6.70
N GLY A 154 7.75 10.25 -7.24
CA GLY A 154 8.07 10.78 -8.56
C GLY A 154 7.37 10.05 -9.70
N GLY A 155 7.64 10.53 -10.90
CA GLY A 155 7.16 9.92 -12.13
C GLY A 155 8.09 8.84 -12.68
N LEU A 156 8.04 8.70 -14.00
CA LEU A 156 9.01 7.96 -14.79
C LEU A 156 9.85 8.98 -15.58
N PRO A 157 11.19 8.83 -15.64
CA PRO A 157 12.00 7.81 -14.97
C PRO A 157 12.02 7.99 -13.44
N GLN A 158 12.52 6.97 -12.73
CA GLN A 158 12.60 6.96 -11.26
C GLN A 158 13.24 8.26 -10.70
N CYS A 159 12.71 8.74 -9.58
CA CYS A 159 13.25 9.88 -8.86
C CYS A 159 14.68 9.64 -8.31
N SER A 160 15.28 10.70 -7.76
CA SER A 160 16.56 10.59 -7.07
C SER A 160 16.46 9.73 -5.80
N ARG A 161 17.60 9.17 -5.37
CA ARG A 161 17.69 8.43 -4.09
C ARG A 161 17.31 9.28 -2.88
N SER A 162 17.56 10.60 -2.94
CA SER A 162 17.16 11.52 -1.86
C SER A 162 15.65 11.58 -1.76
N LYS A 163 14.94 11.81 -2.87
CA LYS A 163 13.47 11.85 -2.89
C LYS A 163 12.87 10.49 -2.47
N GLU A 164 13.41 9.39 -2.98
CA GLU A 164 13.00 8.04 -2.55
C GLU A 164 13.10 7.87 -1.03
N TRP A 165 14.20 8.33 -0.43
CA TRP A 165 14.40 8.27 1.02
C TRP A 165 13.45 9.17 1.80
N ASP A 166 13.29 10.43 1.37
CA ASP A 166 12.44 11.41 2.02
C ASP A 166 10.96 10.97 2.01
N ASP A 167 10.50 10.46 0.88
CA ASP A 167 9.13 9.95 0.70
C ASP A 167 8.91 8.64 1.49
N THR A 168 9.92 7.76 1.58
CA THR A 168 9.85 6.56 2.44
C THR A 168 9.76 6.93 3.93
N LEU A 169 10.53 7.92 4.37
CA LEU A 169 10.48 8.43 5.74
C LEU A 169 9.13 9.07 6.04
N LYS A 170 8.61 9.86 5.10
CA LYS A 170 7.27 10.48 5.18
C LYS A 170 6.18 9.41 5.34
N LEU A 171 6.17 8.35 4.52
CA LEU A 171 5.25 7.23 4.67
C LEU A 171 5.32 6.61 6.08
N GLY A 172 6.53 6.42 6.63
CA GLY A 172 6.70 5.94 8.00
C GLY A 172 6.09 6.85 9.06
N LEU A 173 6.19 8.18 8.89
CA LEU A 173 5.59 9.15 9.80
C LEU A 173 4.06 9.20 9.69
N GLU A 174 3.52 8.99 8.50
CA GLU A 174 2.08 8.90 8.26
C GLU A 174 1.48 7.66 8.92
N LEU A 175 2.09 6.48 8.70
CA LEU A 175 1.65 5.23 9.34
C LEU A 175 1.78 5.32 10.87
N ARG A 176 2.82 6.00 11.38
CA ARG A 176 2.95 6.30 12.82
C ARG A 176 1.78 7.13 13.34
N ASP A 177 1.43 8.19 12.63
CA ASP A 177 0.36 9.09 13.07
C ASP A 177 -1.00 8.39 13.00
N LEU A 178 -1.23 7.51 12.02
CA LEU A 178 -2.40 6.63 11.96
C LEU A 178 -2.47 5.69 13.16
N TRP A 179 -1.37 4.99 13.45
CA TRP A 179 -1.28 4.08 14.58
C TRP A 179 -1.55 4.81 15.91
N ALA A 180 -0.98 6.01 16.09
CA ALA A 180 -1.16 6.80 17.30
C ALA A 180 -2.62 7.28 17.48
N ILE A 181 -3.28 7.73 16.41
CA ILE A 181 -4.70 8.13 16.46
C ILE A 181 -5.59 6.94 16.75
N ALA A 182 -5.30 5.77 16.19
CA ALA A 182 -6.02 4.56 16.56
C ALA A 182 -5.84 4.21 18.04
N GLY A 183 -4.64 4.39 18.60
CA GLY A 183 -4.37 4.27 20.03
C GLY A 183 -5.20 5.22 20.88
N ASP A 184 -5.35 6.49 20.46
CA ASP A 184 -6.22 7.47 21.13
C ASP A 184 -7.71 7.03 21.07
N HIS A 185 -8.16 6.41 19.98
CA HIS A 185 -9.52 5.86 19.88
C HIS A 185 -9.72 4.57 20.69
N LEU A 186 -8.68 3.75 20.84
CA LEU A 186 -8.68 2.45 21.52
C LEU A 186 -8.08 2.52 22.94
N MET A 187 -8.05 3.70 23.56
CA MET A 187 -7.50 3.90 24.90
C MET A 187 -8.07 2.89 25.90
N GLY A 188 -7.17 2.28 26.69
CA GLY A 188 -7.51 1.25 27.68
C GLY A 188 -7.51 -0.18 27.12
N VAL A 189 -7.31 -0.36 25.81
CA VAL A 189 -7.16 -1.68 25.17
C VAL A 189 -5.70 -1.89 24.75
N ASP A 190 -5.21 -3.12 24.89
CA ASP A 190 -3.90 -3.49 24.39
C ASP A 190 -3.88 -3.50 22.85
N VAL A 191 -3.03 -2.65 22.26
CA VAL A 191 -2.83 -2.47 20.82
C VAL A 191 -1.44 -2.94 20.35
N SER A 192 -0.71 -3.68 21.19
CA SER A 192 0.66 -4.13 20.90
C SER A 192 0.79 -4.98 19.62
N GLU A 193 -0.22 -5.80 19.32
CA GLU A 193 -0.27 -6.67 18.13
C GLU A 193 -0.72 -5.94 16.86
N LEU A 194 -1.03 -4.64 16.94
CA LEU A 194 -1.65 -3.92 15.86
C LEU A 194 -0.63 -3.44 14.81
N VAL A 195 -0.85 -3.87 13.56
CA VAL A 195 0.03 -3.59 12.42
C VAL A 195 -0.72 -2.74 11.39
N TRP A 196 -0.10 -1.63 10.99
CA TRP A 196 -0.52 -0.84 9.82
C TRP A 196 0.27 -1.25 8.59
N TRP A 197 -0.32 -1.02 7.42
CA TRP A 197 0.28 -1.38 6.15
C TRP A 197 0.35 -0.17 5.24
N GLY A 198 1.42 -0.04 4.46
CA GLY A 198 1.60 1.05 3.51
C GLY A 198 2.22 0.58 2.21
N LEU A 199 1.99 1.36 1.16
CA LEU A 199 2.58 1.13 -0.16
C LEU A 199 3.48 2.31 -0.53
N ALA A 200 4.61 2.01 -1.16
CA ALA A 200 5.39 3.00 -1.88
C ALA A 200 5.59 2.55 -3.32
N VAL A 201 5.48 3.47 -4.27
CA VAL A 201 5.79 3.24 -5.68
C VAL A 201 6.97 4.13 -6.07
N ILE A 202 8.07 3.53 -6.48
CA ILE A 202 9.32 4.22 -6.81
C ILE A 202 9.74 3.83 -8.22
N GLY A 203 9.45 4.71 -9.17
CA GLY A 203 9.46 4.34 -10.60
C GLY A 203 8.59 3.11 -10.81
N ARG A 204 9.10 2.07 -11.46
CA ARG A 204 8.35 0.82 -11.69
C ARG A 204 8.50 -0.21 -10.57
N LYS A 205 8.74 0.19 -9.32
CA LYS A 205 8.80 -0.73 -8.18
C LYS A 205 7.69 -0.42 -7.20
N ILE A 206 6.90 -1.44 -6.85
CA ILE A 206 5.98 -1.37 -5.72
C ILE A 206 6.64 -2.00 -4.50
N ARG A 207 6.53 -1.33 -3.36
CA ARG A 207 7.02 -1.78 -2.06
C ARG A 207 5.88 -1.86 -1.09
N VAL A 208 5.80 -2.98 -0.38
CA VAL A 208 4.85 -3.18 0.72
C VAL A 208 5.59 -3.02 2.03
N TYR A 209 5.10 -2.12 2.87
CA TYR A 209 5.63 -1.89 4.20
C TYR A 209 4.63 -2.33 5.27
N ALA A 210 5.15 -2.96 6.32
CA ALA A 210 4.45 -3.12 7.59
C ALA A 210 4.97 -2.08 8.58
N PHE A 211 4.06 -1.59 9.41
CA PHE A 211 4.34 -0.64 10.47
C PHE A 211 3.78 -1.16 11.79
N ALA A 212 4.63 -1.26 12.80
CA ALA A 212 4.25 -1.70 14.13
C ALA A 212 4.95 -0.89 15.22
N SER A 213 4.35 -0.85 16.41
CA SER A 213 5.00 -0.31 17.60
C SER A 213 5.38 -1.43 18.55
N SER A 214 6.64 -1.44 19.00
CA SER A 214 7.12 -2.38 20.03
C SER A 214 8.26 -1.75 20.80
N GLY A 215 8.29 -1.96 22.12
CA GLY A 215 9.33 -1.43 23.01
C GLY A 215 9.44 0.09 22.99
N PHE A 216 8.30 0.80 22.88
CA PHE A 216 8.23 2.27 22.73
C PHE A 216 8.87 2.82 21.46
N LEU A 217 9.20 1.95 20.50
CA LEU A 217 9.72 2.31 19.18
C LEU A 217 8.70 2.02 18.10
N PHE A 218 8.86 2.72 16.98
CA PHE A 218 8.09 2.51 15.76
C PHE A 218 8.99 1.87 14.71
N HIS A 219 8.49 0.83 14.05
CA HIS A 219 9.24 0.01 13.13
C HIS A 219 8.55 0.00 11.78
N LEU A 220 9.22 0.54 10.77
CA LEU A 220 8.81 0.46 9.37
C LEU A 220 9.63 -0.63 8.70
N VAL A 221 8.98 -1.72 8.30
CA VAL A 221 9.64 -2.91 7.76
C VAL A 221 9.22 -3.10 6.30
N LEU A 222 10.19 -3.15 5.39
CA LEU A 222 9.94 -3.53 4.00
C LEU A 222 9.64 -5.04 3.96
N MET A 223 8.40 -5.38 3.60
CA MET A 223 7.93 -6.75 3.60
C MET A 223 8.03 -7.42 2.23
N TYR A 224 7.86 -6.63 1.17
CA TYR A 224 7.92 -7.13 -0.20
C TYR A 224 8.28 -6.01 -1.18
N GLU A 225 9.01 -6.35 -2.24
CA GLU A 225 9.27 -5.47 -3.39
C GLU A 225 9.01 -6.26 -4.67
N ALA A 226 8.32 -5.65 -5.63
CA ALA A 226 8.12 -6.22 -6.95
C ALA A 226 8.11 -5.14 -8.04
N PHE A 227 8.39 -5.57 -9.27
CA PHE A 227 8.45 -4.69 -10.42
C PHE A 227 7.11 -4.64 -11.16
N LEU A 228 6.65 -3.43 -11.45
CA LEU A 228 5.59 -3.16 -12.40
C LEU A 228 6.11 -3.43 -13.82
N PRO A 229 5.27 -3.97 -14.72
CA PRO A 229 5.62 -4.13 -16.13
C PRO A 229 6.08 -2.81 -16.75
N SER A 230 7.03 -2.90 -17.67
CA SER A 230 7.59 -1.81 -18.47
C SER A 230 7.47 -2.05 -19.97
N SER A 231 7.23 -3.28 -20.40
CA SER A 231 7.14 -3.70 -21.79
C SER A 231 6.32 -4.98 -21.95
N ARG A 232 6.02 -5.36 -23.20
CA ARG A 232 5.20 -6.56 -23.44
C ARG A 232 5.92 -7.82 -22.96
N GLU A 233 7.25 -7.82 -23.03
CA GLU A 233 8.12 -8.92 -22.62
C GLU A 233 8.08 -9.16 -21.11
N ASP A 234 7.92 -8.12 -20.29
CA ASP A 234 7.87 -8.23 -18.83
C ASP A 234 6.44 -8.23 -18.25
N LEU A 235 5.42 -8.26 -19.11
CA LEU A 235 4.02 -8.21 -18.70
C LEU A 235 3.59 -9.42 -17.85
N TYR A 236 4.33 -10.52 -17.90
CA TYR A 236 4.16 -11.64 -16.97
C TYR A 236 4.35 -11.21 -15.50
N SER A 237 5.09 -10.14 -15.22
CA SER A 237 5.25 -9.60 -13.85
C SER A 237 3.95 -9.01 -13.28
N LEU A 238 2.98 -8.67 -14.13
CA LEU A 238 1.67 -8.17 -13.69
C LEU A 238 0.94 -9.18 -12.81
N GLU A 239 1.11 -10.47 -13.12
CA GLU A 239 0.62 -11.57 -12.31
C GLU A 239 1.13 -11.47 -10.86
N LEU A 240 2.44 -11.35 -10.70
CA LEU A 240 3.06 -11.26 -9.39
C LEU A 240 2.56 -10.03 -8.63
N ILE A 241 2.49 -8.88 -9.28
CA ILE A 241 1.99 -7.65 -8.65
C ILE A 241 0.52 -7.79 -8.22
N TYR A 242 -0.31 -8.43 -9.05
CA TYR A 242 -1.70 -8.70 -8.70
C TYR A 242 -1.80 -9.58 -7.44
N LEU A 243 -0.99 -10.64 -7.36
CA LEU A 243 -0.95 -11.51 -6.18
C LEU A 243 -0.41 -10.80 -4.93
N VAL A 244 0.61 -9.95 -5.08
CA VAL A 244 1.14 -9.10 -4.01
C VAL A 244 0.03 -8.21 -3.46
N LEU A 245 -0.75 -7.56 -4.32
CA LEU A 245 -1.82 -6.69 -3.88
C LEU A 245 -3.04 -7.45 -3.32
N LYS A 246 -3.28 -8.70 -3.73
CA LYS A 246 -4.24 -9.58 -3.05
C LYS A 246 -3.79 -9.95 -1.64
N GLU A 247 -2.50 -10.27 -1.45
CA GLU A 247 -1.97 -10.50 -0.09
C GLU A 247 -2.00 -9.21 0.73
N TYR A 248 -1.69 -8.07 0.12
CA TYR A 248 -1.83 -6.76 0.77
C TYR A 248 -3.26 -6.49 1.22
N LYS A 249 -4.26 -6.73 0.37
CA LYS A 249 -5.67 -6.64 0.75
C LYS A 249 -5.98 -7.54 1.96
N LYS A 250 -5.51 -8.78 1.96
CA LYS A 250 -5.69 -9.69 3.10
C LYS A 250 -5.09 -9.11 4.38
N LYS A 251 -3.96 -8.42 4.30
CA LYS A 251 -3.38 -7.69 5.44
C LYS A 251 -4.23 -6.52 5.91
N LEU A 252 -4.83 -5.77 4.99
CA LEU A 252 -5.83 -4.76 5.35
C LEU A 252 -7.06 -5.38 6.02
N ASP A 253 -7.52 -6.54 5.56
CA ASP A 253 -8.61 -7.30 6.18
C ASP A 253 -8.24 -7.77 7.61
N GLU A 254 -7.01 -8.23 7.83
CA GLU A 254 -6.48 -8.57 9.16
C GLU A 254 -6.48 -7.34 10.08
N THR A 255 -5.95 -6.20 9.63
CA THR A 255 -5.95 -4.93 10.39
C THR A 255 -7.38 -4.47 10.70
N LYS A 256 -8.27 -4.48 9.69
CA LYS A 256 -9.69 -4.15 9.84
C LYS A 256 -10.37 -5.00 10.92
N ASN A 257 -10.19 -6.32 10.85
CA ASN A 257 -10.79 -7.25 11.79
C ASN A 257 -10.25 -7.01 13.20
N MET A 258 -8.94 -6.79 13.34
CA MET A 258 -8.32 -6.50 14.64
C MET A 258 -8.86 -5.20 15.25
N ILE A 259 -8.90 -4.10 14.50
CA ILE A 259 -9.44 -2.82 14.99
C ILE A 259 -10.92 -2.97 15.38
N SER A 260 -11.69 -3.76 14.62
CA SER A 260 -13.10 -4.03 14.92
C SER A 260 -13.26 -4.77 16.24
N GLU A 261 -12.44 -5.80 16.48
CA GLU A 261 -12.46 -6.56 17.74
C GLU A 261 -11.98 -5.74 18.93
N LEU A 262 -10.95 -4.91 18.76
CA LEU A 262 -10.47 -4.01 19.81
C LEU A 262 -11.53 -2.95 20.14
N SER A 263 -12.24 -2.44 19.14
CA SER A 263 -13.31 -1.45 19.32
C SER A 263 -14.50 -2.00 20.13
N LYS A 264 -14.74 -3.32 20.10
CA LYS A 264 -15.80 -3.98 20.91
C LYS A 264 -15.41 -4.17 22.38
N LYS A 265 -14.11 -4.13 22.69
CA LYS A 265 -13.57 -4.31 24.05
C LYS A 265 -13.50 -3.00 24.85
N LYS A 266 -13.67 -1.87 24.16
CA LYS A 266 -13.80 -0.54 24.75
C LYS A 266 -15.20 -0.34 25.30
#